data_AF-A0A5J5EUG9-F1
#
_entry.id   AF-A0A5J5EUG9-F1
#
_cell.length_a   1.000
_cell.length_b   1.000
_cell.length_c   1.000
_cell.angle_alpha   90.00
_cell.angle_beta   90.00
_cell.angle_gamma   90.00
#
_symmetry.space_group_name_H-M   'P 1'
#
loop_
_entity.id
_entity.type
_entity.pdbx_description
1 polymer ?
#
loop_
_entity_poly.entity_id
_entity_poly.type
_entity_poly.pdbx_seq_one_letter_code
_entity_poly.pdbx_strand_id
1 'polypeptide(L)'
;ALFASAKTRAKEFLTLTGTVQKCVTLLEAEEATVEQSLLRPHAASFAAKLVELFPDELEKGLGEKLVEICRRDPQATESFELLKAMGPFVATRGIVPGIPLSPPLEPPLRTLAHLFKHEQVYHEYVAAHPELWELVTSYAATPALGAVALAALQLIENVATAGDWGVRELVGAPGVLGMLVEPPKRFLGGEVEGWRVLRRRWEVVGVVAEKVGGRWGERLRERYRAGVVERGAWEGGEVATMEM
;
A
#
# COMPACT_ATOMS: atom_id res chain seq x y z
N ALA A 1 10.37 17.88 26.83
CA ALA A 1 9.69 19.18 27.09
C ALA A 1 9.79 20.15 25.90
N LEU A 2 10.99 20.47 25.39
CA LEU A 2 11.18 21.44 24.30
C LEU A 2 10.46 21.08 22.97
N PHE A 3 10.45 19.80 22.57
CA PHE A 3 9.77 19.36 21.34
C PHE A 3 8.23 19.45 21.42
N ALA A 4 7.63 19.13 22.57
CA ALA A 4 6.19 19.31 22.79
C ALA A 4 5.81 20.79 22.69
N SER A 5 6.64 21.68 23.25
CA SER A 5 6.48 23.13 23.13
C SER A 5 6.59 23.63 21.68
N ALA A 6 7.52 23.12 20.89
CA ALA A 6 7.68 23.53 19.49
C ALA A 6 6.51 23.08 18.60
N LYS A 7 6.03 21.85 18.81
CA LYS A 7 4.88 21.28 18.10
C LYS A 7 3.59 22.04 18.38
N THR A 8 3.33 22.40 19.64
CA THR A 8 2.18 23.24 20.02
C THR A 8 2.26 24.64 19.40
N ARG A 9 3.43 25.29 19.45
CA ARG A 9 3.62 26.63 18.83
C ARG A 9 3.46 26.60 17.32
N ALA A 10 3.95 25.56 16.65
CA ALA A 10 3.78 25.40 15.21
C ALA A 10 2.30 25.27 14.84
N LYS A 11 1.54 24.51 15.63
CA LYS A 11 0.09 24.39 15.45
C LYS A 11 -0.63 25.72 15.64
N GLU A 12 -0.34 26.42 16.74
CA GLU A 12 -0.90 27.74 17.02
C GLU A 12 -0.60 28.73 15.88
N PHE A 13 0.63 28.73 15.38
CA PHE A 13 1.01 29.55 14.24
C PHE A 13 0.18 29.23 12.99
N LEU A 14 0.06 27.95 12.61
CA LEU A 14 -0.71 27.53 11.44
C LEU A 14 -2.21 27.87 11.55
N THR A 15 -2.77 27.81 12.76
CA THR A 15 -4.13 28.24 13.04
C THR A 15 -4.26 29.75 12.93
N LEU A 16 -3.35 30.51 13.55
CA LEU A 16 -3.36 31.98 13.54
C LEU A 16 -3.21 32.57 12.13
N THR A 17 -2.37 31.95 11.28
CA THR A 17 -2.20 32.39 9.89
C THR A 17 -3.35 31.98 8.96
N GLY A 18 -4.29 31.17 9.46
CA GLY A 18 -5.40 30.61 8.68
C GLY A 18 -4.93 29.65 7.59
N THR A 19 -3.69 29.14 7.66
CA THR A 19 -3.10 28.29 6.62
C THR A 19 -3.89 27.00 6.45
N VAL A 20 -4.28 26.36 7.56
CA VAL A 20 -5.09 25.13 7.54
C VAL A 20 -6.40 25.36 6.79
N GLN A 21 -7.10 26.45 7.10
CA GLN A 21 -8.38 26.76 6.47
C GLN A 21 -8.22 27.06 4.98
N LYS A 22 -7.18 27.78 4.58
CA LYS A 22 -6.88 28.04 3.16
C LYS A 22 -6.60 26.74 2.38
N CYS A 23 -5.84 25.82 2.98
CA CYS A 23 -5.56 24.52 2.38
C CYS A 23 -6.84 23.69 2.20
N VAL A 24 -7.70 23.64 3.22
CA VAL A 24 -8.98 22.91 3.13
C VAL A 24 -9.89 23.53 2.07
N THR A 25 -10.04 24.86 2.05
CA THR A 25 -10.85 25.54 1.03
C THR A 25 -10.34 25.30 -0.39
N LEU A 26 -9.02 25.22 -0.58
CA LEU A 26 -8.43 24.87 -1.87
C LEU A 26 -8.75 23.42 -2.30
N LEU A 27 -8.80 22.50 -1.34
CA LEU A 27 -9.17 21.10 -1.60
C LEU A 27 -10.68 20.95 -1.86
N GLU A 28 -11.53 21.73 -1.19
CA GLU A 28 -12.99 21.69 -1.33
C GLU A 28 -13.52 22.29 -2.65
N ALA A 29 -12.71 23.10 -3.35
CA ALA A 29 -13.13 23.81 -4.56
C ALA A 29 -13.56 22.85 -5.69
N GLU A 30 -14.84 22.84 -6.09
CA GLU A 30 -15.34 21.95 -7.14
C GLU A 30 -14.75 22.29 -8.51
N GLU A 31 -14.64 23.58 -8.82
CA GLU A 31 -13.97 24.09 -10.01
C GLU A 31 -12.69 24.81 -9.61
N ALA A 32 -11.56 24.24 -9.98
CA ALA A 32 -10.25 24.83 -9.71
C ALA A 32 -9.82 25.68 -10.91
N THR A 33 -9.37 26.91 -10.66
CA THR A 33 -8.56 27.64 -11.64
C THR A 33 -7.29 26.84 -11.97
N VAL A 34 -6.61 27.19 -13.07
CA VAL A 34 -5.32 26.55 -13.43
C VAL A 34 -4.33 26.62 -12.25
N GLU A 35 -4.26 27.76 -11.59
CA GLU A 35 -3.41 27.98 -10.42
C GLU A 35 -3.83 27.09 -9.23
N GLN A 36 -5.12 26.96 -8.97
CA GLN A 36 -5.63 26.10 -7.89
C GLN A 36 -5.36 24.62 -8.18
N SER A 37 -5.48 24.19 -9.44
CA SER A 37 -5.16 22.83 -9.87
C SER A 37 -3.70 22.47 -9.63
N LEU A 38 -2.79 23.43 -9.85
CA LEU A 38 -1.35 23.24 -9.57
C LEU A 38 -1.05 23.17 -8.07
N LEU A 39 -1.84 23.84 -7.23
CA LEU A 39 -1.61 23.89 -5.78
C LEU A 39 -2.30 22.76 -5.01
N ARG A 40 -3.30 22.09 -5.60
CA ARG A 40 -4.07 21.01 -4.96
C ARG A 40 -3.22 19.84 -4.45
N PRO A 41 -2.26 19.28 -5.23
CA PRO A 41 -1.38 18.23 -4.73
C PRO A 41 -0.58 18.66 -3.50
N HIS A 42 -0.07 19.89 -3.50
CA HIS A 42 0.66 20.44 -2.35
C HIS A 42 -0.23 20.67 -1.13
N ALA A 43 -1.48 21.08 -1.34
CA ALA A 43 -2.46 21.23 -0.28
C ALA A 43 -2.85 19.88 0.33
N ALA A 44 -3.01 18.85 -0.49
CA ALA A 44 -3.28 17.48 -0.04
C ALA A 44 -2.11 16.95 0.79
N SER A 45 -0.88 17.11 0.29
CA SER A 45 0.33 16.69 1.02
C SER A 45 0.53 17.46 2.34
N PHE A 46 0.23 18.76 2.34
CA PHE A 46 0.22 19.56 3.56
C PHE A 46 -0.82 19.05 4.57
N ALA A 47 -2.06 18.81 4.13
CA ALA A 47 -3.13 18.32 4.99
C ALA A 47 -2.83 16.91 5.52
N ALA A 48 -2.30 16.02 4.67
CA ALA A 48 -1.80 14.70 5.06
C ALA A 48 -0.74 14.83 6.16
N LYS A 49 0.24 15.72 5.97
CA LYS A 49 1.28 15.90 7.00
C LYS A 49 0.75 16.52 8.28
N LEU A 50 -0.26 17.39 8.17
CA LEU A 50 -0.92 18.00 9.32
C LEU A 50 -1.61 16.94 10.18
N VAL A 51 -2.36 16.01 9.59
CA VAL A 51 -3.05 14.96 10.37
C VAL A 51 -2.08 13.93 10.93
N GLU A 52 -0.98 13.60 10.23
CA GLU A 52 0.09 12.77 10.78
C GLU A 52 0.74 13.40 12.02
N LEU A 53 1.01 14.72 11.96
CA LEU A 53 1.62 15.43 13.07
C LEU A 53 0.61 15.70 14.19
N PHE A 54 -0.65 15.98 13.88
CA PHE A 54 -1.66 16.38 14.86
C PHE A 54 -2.90 15.48 14.75
N PRO A 55 -2.83 14.22 15.20
CA PRO A 55 -3.93 13.26 15.05
C PRO A 55 -5.24 13.74 15.71
N ASP A 56 -5.16 14.50 16.81
CA ASP A 56 -6.33 15.11 17.46
C ASP A 56 -7.15 16.03 16.54
N GLU A 57 -6.57 16.53 15.44
CA GLU A 57 -7.30 17.35 14.46
C GLU A 57 -8.29 16.52 13.64
N LEU A 58 -8.07 15.21 13.49
CA LEU A 58 -9.03 14.31 12.86
C LEU A 58 -10.37 14.35 13.59
N GLU A 59 -10.34 14.37 14.93
CA GLU A 59 -11.53 14.40 15.77
C GLU A 59 -12.17 15.79 15.87
N LYS A 60 -11.44 16.87 15.54
CA LYS A 60 -11.92 18.26 15.63
C LYS A 60 -12.60 18.77 14.37
N GLY A 61 -13.06 17.85 13.52
CA GLY A 61 -13.83 18.15 12.31
C GLY A 61 -12.99 18.34 11.04
N LEU A 62 -11.65 18.45 11.12
CA LEU A 62 -10.81 18.42 9.93
C LEU A 62 -10.89 17.04 9.24
N GLY A 63 -10.93 15.96 10.03
CA GLY A 63 -11.08 14.60 9.51
C GLY A 63 -12.35 14.43 8.66
N GLU A 64 -13.49 14.96 9.12
CA GLU A 64 -14.74 14.92 8.34
C GLU A 64 -14.62 15.62 6.99
N LYS A 65 -14.00 16.80 6.97
CA LYS A 65 -13.81 17.56 5.72
C LYS A 65 -12.90 16.82 4.75
N LEU A 66 -11.80 16.24 5.23
CA LEU A 66 -10.88 15.46 4.40
C LEU A 66 -11.54 14.18 3.87
N VAL A 67 -12.34 13.50 4.69
CA VAL A 67 -13.13 12.35 4.23
C VAL A 67 -14.11 12.78 3.13
N GLU A 68 -14.81 13.90 3.30
CA GLU A 68 -15.76 14.39 2.30
C GLU A 68 -15.06 14.76 0.99
N ILE A 69 -13.89 15.40 1.05
CA ILE A 69 -13.04 15.64 -0.14
C ILE A 69 -12.72 14.31 -0.84
N CYS A 70 -12.30 13.29 -0.09
CA CYS A 70 -11.97 11.99 -0.64
C CYS A 70 -13.20 11.25 -1.22
N ARG A 71 -14.42 11.49 -0.70
CA ARG A 71 -15.65 10.88 -1.25
C ARG A 71 -16.04 11.47 -2.60
N ARG A 72 -15.80 12.76 -2.81
CA ARG A 72 -16.16 13.46 -4.05
C ARG A 72 -15.34 12.94 -5.23
N ASP A 73 -14.06 12.67 -5.00
CA ASP A 73 -13.17 12.07 -6.00
C ASP A 73 -12.30 10.98 -5.37
N PRO A 74 -12.84 9.75 -5.21
CA PRO A 74 -12.14 8.65 -4.55
C PRO A 74 -10.98 8.09 -5.39
N GLN A 75 -10.84 8.52 -6.64
CA GLN A 75 -9.80 8.06 -7.56
C GLN A 75 -8.69 9.10 -7.78
N ALA A 76 -8.86 10.33 -7.28
CA ALA A 76 -7.83 11.36 -7.27
C ALA A 76 -6.58 10.91 -6.49
N THR A 77 -5.41 11.33 -6.98
CA THR A 77 -4.12 11.04 -6.33
C THR A 77 -4.04 11.67 -4.95
N GLU A 78 -4.61 12.86 -4.82
CA GLU A 78 -4.75 13.63 -3.59
C GLU A 78 -5.56 12.86 -2.54
N SER A 79 -6.66 12.24 -2.96
CA SER A 79 -7.50 11.43 -2.08
C SER A 79 -6.74 10.23 -1.53
N PHE A 80 -5.94 9.54 -2.37
CA PHE A 80 -5.10 8.45 -1.90
C PHE A 80 -4.05 8.89 -0.87
N GLU A 81 -3.44 10.06 -1.04
CA GLU A 81 -2.49 10.61 -0.05
C GLU A 81 -3.17 10.91 1.29
N LEU A 82 -4.32 11.58 1.24
CA LEU A 82 -5.12 11.91 2.43
C LEU A 82 -5.60 10.66 3.16
N LEU A 83 -6.11 9.65 2.43
CA LEU A 83 -6.57 8.39 3.01
C LEU A 83 -5.46 7.67 3.78
N LYS A 84 -4.25 7.59 3.22
CA LYS A 84 -3.09 7.01 3.91
C LYS A 84 -2.78 7.74 5.21
N ALA A 85 -2.77 9.07 5.18
CA ALA A 85 -2.44 9.89 6.34
C ALA A 85 -3.49 9.82 7.46
N MET A 86 -4.77 9.63 7.11
CA MET A 86 -5.85 9.43 8.08
C MET A 86 -5.79 8.05 8.76
N GLY A 87 -5.06 7.07 8.21
CA GLY A 87 -4.82 5.78 8.85
C GLY A 87 -6.11 5.04 9.20
N PRO A 88 -6.32 4.56 10.44
CA PRO A 88 -7.54 3.82 10.81
C PRO A 88 -8.80 4.70 10.93
N PHE A 89 -8.67 6.03 10.98
CA PHE A 89 -9.81 6.95 11.10
C PHE A 89 -10.82 6.76 9.97
N VAL A 90 -10.31 6.47 8.76
CA VAL A 90 -11.11 6.23 7.56
C VAL A 90 -12.12 5.08 7.72
N ALA A 91 -11.81 4.07 8.55
CA ALA A 91 -12.69 2.93 8.71
C ALA A 91 -13.97 3.27 9.49
N THR A 92 -13.90 4.25 10.38
CA THR A 92 -15.07 4.72 11.13
C THR A 92 -16.04 5.53 10.26
N ARG A 93 -15.68 5.78 8.99
CA ARG A 93 -16.40 6.68 8.08
C ARG A 93 -16.88 6.02 6.78
N GLY A 94 -16.69 4.72 6.59
CA GLY A 94 -17.32 4.02 5.45
C GLY A 94 -16.70 4.34 4.09
N ILE A 95 -15.51 4.95 4.02
CA ILE A 95 -14.93 5.44 2.76
C ILE A 95 -14.03 4.39 2.08
N VAL A 96 -13.43 3.49 2.85
CA VAL A 96 -12.45 2.50 2.35
C VAL A 96 -13.05 1.60 1.28
N PRO A 97 -14.30 1.09 1.41
CA PRO A 97 -14.92 0.29 0.36
C PRO A 97 -15.04 0.99 -1.00
N GLY A 98 -14.98 2.33 -1.04
CA GLY A 98 -14.99 3.11 -2.28
C GLY A 98 -13.69 3.06 -3.08
N ILE A 99 -12.59 2.56 -2.51
CA ILE A 99 -11.31 2.42 -3.22
C ILE A 99 -11.43 1.23 -4.20
N PRO A 100 -11.25 1.42 -5.52
CA PRO A 100 -11.48 0.37 -6.50
C PRO A 100 -10.34 -0.66 -6.56
N LEU A 101 -10.67 -1.96 -6.68
CA LEU A 101 -9.73 -3.02 -7.07
C LEU A 101 -9.65 -3.24 -8.60
N SER A 102 -10.64 -2.74 -9.34
CA SER A 102 -10.76 -2.91 -10.78
C SER A 102 -11.15 -1.57 -11.42
N PRO A 103 -10.50 -1.15 -12.53
CA PRO A 103 -9.41 -1.83 -13.23
C PRO A 103 -8.10 -1.92 -12.40
N PRO A 104 -7.13 -2.78 -12.78
CA PRO A 104 -5.87 -2.95 -12.05
C PRO A 104 -5.00 -1.69 -12.14
N LEU A 105 -5.15 -0.80 -11.15
CA LEU A 105 -4.38 0.43 -11.05
C LEU A 105 -3.44 0.38 -9.83
N GLU A 106 -2.23 0.90 -10.00
CA GLU A 106 -1.22 0.94 -8.94
C GLU A 106 -1.63 1.81 -7.73
N PRO A 107 -2.13 3.05 -7.90
CA PRO A 107 -2.40 3.94 -6.76
C PRO A 107 -3.44 3.40 -5.77
N PRO A 108 -4.59 2.82 -6.20
CA PRO A 108 -5.54 2.18 -5.29
C PRO A 108 -4.90 1.03 -4.49
N LEU A 109 -4.18 0.11 -5.16
CA LEU A 109 -3.54 -1.04 -4.50
C LEU A 109 -2.47 -0.61 -3.49
N ARG A 110 -1.65 0.40 -3.82
CA ARG A 110 -0.68 0.95 -2.85
C ARG A 110 -1.35 1.58 -1.64
N THR A 111 -2.49 2.22 -1.84
CA THR A 111 -3.28 2.82 -0.77
C THR A 111 -3.83 1.75 0.15
N LEU A 112 -4.45 0.70 -0.41
CA LEU A 112 -4.93 -0.45 0.35
C LEU A 112 -3.79 -1.16 1.08
N ALA A 113 -2.64 -1.37 0.42
CA ALA A 113 -1.47 -1.95 1.07
C ALA A 113 -1.03 -1.15 2.30
N HIS A 114 -1.08 0.19 2.25
CA HIS A 114 -0.76 1.03 3.40
C HIS A 114 -1.81 0.91 4.51
N LEU A 115 -3.09 0.93 4.16
CA LEU A 115 -4.21 0.91 5.09
C LEU A 115 -4.42 -0.45 5.77
N PHE A 116 -4.15 -1.55 5.08
CA PHE A 116 -4.32 -2.92 5.59
C PHE A 116 -3.31 -3.33 6.66
N LYS A 117 -2.49 -2.38 7.15
CA LYS A 117 -1.80 -2.52 8.43
C LYS A 117 -2.75 -2.43 9.62
N HIS A 118 -3.96 -1.93 9.40
CA HIS A 118 -5.01 -1.78 10.41
C HIS A 118 -6.12 -2.81 10.18
N GLU A 119 -6.30 -3.71 11.15
CA GLU A 119 -7.26 -4.83 11.08
C GLU A 119 -8.69 -4.36 10.77
N GLN A 120 -9.15 -3.29 11.43
CA GLN A 120 -10.50 -2.76 11.23
C GLN A 120 -10.74 -2.28 9.79
N VAL A 121 -9.73 -1.63 9.18
CA VAL A 121 -9.81 -1.15 7.80
C VAL A 121 -9.86 -2.32 6.82
N TYR A 122 -9.05 -3.35 7.06
CA TYR A 122 -9.06 -4.56 6.25
C TYR A 122 -10.43 -5.26 6.29
N HIS A 123 -10.99 -5.50 7.48
CA HIS A 123 -12.26 -6.21 7.61
C HIS A 123 -13.44 -5.46 6.98
N GLU A 124 -13.49 -4.14 7.12
CA GLU A 124 -14.50 -3.32 6.45
C GLU A 124 -14.39 -3.45 4.92
N TYR A 125 -13.17 -3.44 4.40
CA TYR A 125 -12.94 -3.55 2.96
C TYR A 125 -13.34 -4.93 2.43
N VAL A 126 -12.89 -6.01 3.09
CA VAL A 126 -13.18 -7.39 2.66
C VAL A 126 -14.66 -7.71 2.75
N ALA A 127 -15.38 -7.13 3.72
CA ALA A 127 -16.84 -7.30 3.79
C ALA A 127 -17.56 -6.76 2.54
N ALA A 128 -17.02 -5.73 1.89
CA ALA A 128 -17.55 -5.17 0.66
C ALA A 128 -16.94 -5.81 -0.62
N HIS A 129 -15.72 -6.34 -0.53
CA HIS A 129 -14.95 -6.89 -1.65
C HIS A 129 -14.44 -8.32 -1.34
N PRO A 130 -15.34 -9.33 -1.29
CA PRO A 130 -14.95 -10.71 -0.99
C PRO A 130 -13.97 -11.32 -2.02
N GLU A 131 -13.90 -10.75 -3.22
CA GLU A 131 -12.98 -11.13 -4.30
C GLU A 131 -11.54 -10.61 -4.12
N LEU A 132 -11.25 -9.84 -3.06
CA LEU A 132 -9.96 -9.19 -2.83
C LEU A 132 -8.77 -10.12 -3.13
N TRP A 133 -8.73 -11.28 -2.48
CA TRP A 133 -7.58 -12.17 -2.60
C TRP A 133 -7.49 -12.85 -3.95
N GLU A 134 -8.60 -13.06 -4.65
CA GLU A 134 -8.59 -13.58 -6.01
C GLU A 134 -7.93 -12.57 -6.97
N LEU A 135 -8.38 -11.32 -6.94
CA LEU A 135 -7.85 -10.25 -7.79
C LEU A 135 -6.38 -9.93 -7.45
N VAL A 136 -6.06 -9.76 -6.17
CA VAL A 136 -4.68 -9.49 -5.72
C VAL A 136 -3.74 -10.63 -6.15
N THR A 137 -4.17 -11.89 -6.03
CA THR A 137 -3.38 -13.04 -6.48
C THR A 137 -3.17 -13.00 -8.00
N SER A 138 -4.22 -12.72 -8.77
CA SER A 138 -4.15 -12.59 -10.23
C SER A 138 -3.18 -11.48 -10.66
N TYR A 139 -3.26 -10.30 -10.03
CA TYR A 139 -2.38 -9.17 -10.32
C TYR A 139 -0.92 -9.47 -9.95
N ALA A 140 -0.68 -9.99 -8.75
CA ALA A 140 0.66 -10.36 -8.28
C ALA A 140 1.30 -11.49 -9.12
N ALA A 141 0.49 -12.38 -9.69
CA ALA A 141 0.94 -13.45 -10.57
C ALA A 141 1.21 -13.00 -12.02
N THR A 142 0.93 -11.74 -12.36
CA THR A 142 1.02 -11.21 -13.73
C THR A 142 2.13 -10.15 -13.86
N PRO A 143 3.38 -10.55 -14.11
CA PRO A 143 4.51 -9.64 -14.29
C PRO A 143 4.32 -8.55 -15.36
N ALA A 144 3.53 -8.80 -16.40
CA ALA A 144 3.20 -7.80 -17.42
C ALA A 144 2.47 -6.56 -16.86
N LEU A 145 1.89 -6.65 -15.65
CA LEU A 145 1.27 -5.51 -14.96
C LEU A 145 2.27 -4.68 -14.14
N GLY A 146 3.57 -5.04 -14.13
CA GLY A 146 4.67 -4.26 -13.55
C GLY A 146 4.36 -3.68 -12.17
N ALA A 147 4.18 -2.36 -12.12
CA ALA A 147 3.93 -1.61 -10.89
C ALA A 147 2.68 -2.06 -10.11
N VAL A 148 1.63 -2.51 -10.81
CA VAL A 148 0.42 -3.09 -10.18
C VAL A 148 0.77 -4.41 -9.49
N ALA A 149 1.53 -5.28 -10.14
CA ALA A 149 1.95 -6.56 -9.57
C ALA A 149 2.84 -6.32 -8.32
N LEU A 150 3.73 -5.32 -8.37
CA LEU A 150 4.52 -4.89 -7.21
C LEU A 150 3.65 -4.37 -6.07
N ALA A 151 2.61 -3.57 -6.37
CA ALA A 151 1.68 -3.06 -5.37
C ALA A 151 0.83 -4.18 -4.74
N ALA A 152 0.40 -5.16 -5.54
CA ALA A 152 -0.31 -6.35 -5.05
C ALA A 152 0.59 -7.21 -4.13
N LEU A 153 1.85 -7.41 -4.50
CA LEU A 153 2.84 -8.08 -3.65
C LEU A 153 3.10 -7.31 -2.34
N GLN A 154 3.15 -5.97 -2.40
CA GLN A 154 3.29 -5.12 -1.21
C GLN A 154 2.08 -5.25 -0.27
N LEU A 155 0.87 -5.37 -0.82
CA LEU A 155 -0.34 -5.60 -0.03
C LEU A 155 -0.25 -6.93 0.73
N ILE A 156 0.13 -8.01 0.06
CA ILE A 156 0.34 -9.33 0.68
C ILE A 156 1.37 -9.24 1.83
N GLU A 157 2.52 -8.60 1.58
CA GLU A 157 3.58 -8.44 2.59
C GLU A 157 3.10 -7.62 3.80
N ASN A 158 2.37 -6.53 3.57
CA ASN A 158 1.88 -5.68 4.65
C ASN A 158 0.85 -6.40 5.51
N VAL A 159 -0.05 -7.20 4.91
CA VAL A 159 -0.98 -8.04 5.69
C VAL A 159 -0.20 -9.10 6.48
N ALA A 160 0.80 -9.75 5.87
CA ALA A 160 1.63 -10.75 6.55
C ALA A 160 2.37 -10.20 7.78
N THR A 161 2.68 -8.90 7.77
CA THR A 161 3.45 -8.22 8.82
C THR A 161 2.58 -7.40 9.76
N ALA A 162 1.26 -7.35 9.57
CA ALA A 162 0.33 -6.58 10.39
C ALA A 162 0.00 -7.19 11.76
N GLY A 163 0.61 -8.34 12.10
CA GLY A 163 0.40 -9.09 13.33
C GLY A 163 -0.32 -10.41 13.11
N ASP A 164 -0.70 -11.08 14.21
CA ASP A 164 -1.27 -12.44 14.17
C ASP A 164 -2.57 -12.52 13.37
N TRP A 165 -3.39 -11.45 13.38
CA TRP A 165 -4.62 -11.39 12.60
C TRP A 165 -4.34 -11.49 11.09
N GLY A 166 -3.35 -10.75 10.57
CA GLY A 166 -3.01 -10.75 9.16
C GLY A 166 -2.42 -12.08 8.71
N VAL A 167 -1.67 -12.76 9.58
CA VAL A 167 -1.20 -14.13 9.33
C VAL A 167 -2.37 -15.11 9.23
N ARG A 168 -3.38 -15.00 10.11
CA ARG A 168 -4.59 -15.84 10.03
C ARG A 168 -5.36 -15.61 8.73
N GLU A 169 -5.50 -14.35 8.30
CA GLU A 169 -6.13 -14.00 7.03
C GLU A 169 -5.42 -14.63 5.84
N LEU A 170 -4.08 -14.55 5.79
CA LEU A 170 -3.30 -15.18 4.71
C LEU A 170 -3.41 -16.70 4.71
N VAL A 171 -3.44 -17.34 5.89
CA VAL A 171 -3.69 -18.78 6.01
C VAL A 171 -5.10 -19.15 5.51
N GLY A 172 -6.08 -18.27 5.71
CA GLY A 172 -7.43 -18.36 5.16
C GLY A 172 -7.53 -18.12 3.65
N ALA A 173 -6.47 -17.58 3.02
CA ALA A 173 -6.38 -17.30 1.59
C ALA A 173 -5.40 -18.24 0.87
N PRO A 174 -5.71 -19.55 0.72
CA PRO A 174 -4.78 -20.54 0.17
C PRO A 174 -4.34 -20.25 -1.27
N GLY A 175 -5.12 -19.48 -2.04
CA GLY A 175 -4.74 -19.02 -3.38
C GLY A 175 -3.49 -18.14 -3.37
N VAL A 176 -3.37 -17.25 -2.39
CA VAL A 176 -2.19 -16.38 -2.21
C VAL A 176 -0.96 -17.24 -1.89
N LEU A 177 -1.09 -18.16 -0.93
CA LEU A 177 0.00 -19.04 -0.51
C LEU A 177 0.41 -20.01 -1.64
N GLY A 178 -0.57 -20.54 -2.37
CA GLY A 178 -0.35 -21.36 -3.55
C GLY A 178 0.47 -20.61 -4.61
N MET A 179 0.05 -19.39 -4.94
CA MET A 179 0.80 -18.51 -5.83
C MET A 179 2.21 -18.27 -5.31
N LEU A 180 2.42 -17.91 -4.05
CA LEU A 180 3.77 -17.68 -3.52
C LEU A 180 4.69 -18.93 -3.61
N VAL A 181 4.14 -20.13 -3.39
CA VAL A 181 4.89 -21.40 -3.48
C VAL A 181 5.20 -21.78 -4.92
N GLU A 182 4.30 -21.51 -5.86
CA GLU A 182 4.47 -21.92 -7.25
C GLU A 182 5.72 -21.31 -7.90
N PRO A 183 6.46 -22.07 -8.71
CA PRO A 183 7.47 -21.49 -9.57
C PRO A 183 6.80 -20.48 -10.51
N PRO A 184 7.35 -19.26 -10.66
CA PRO A 184 6.85 -18.33 -11.65
C PRO A 184 6.98 -18.97 -13.03
N LYS A 185 5.93 -18.86 -13.84
CA LYS A 185 5.95 -19.32 -15.23
C LYS A 185 7.09 -18.60 -15.96
N ARG A 186 7.87 -19.34 -16.76
CA ARG A 186 8.99 -18.77 -17.52
C ARG A 186 8.43 -17.71 -18.47
N PHE A 187 8.89 -16.46 -18.31
CA PHE A 187 8.61 -15.40 -19.28
C PHE A 187 9.69 -15.46 -20.35
N LEU A 188 9.28 -15.78 -21.58
CA LEU A 188 10.13 -15.69 -22.77
C LEU A 188 10.20 -14.21 -23.17
N GLY A 189 11.12 -13.46 -22.55
CA GLY A 189 11.33 -12.05 -22.87
C GLY A 189 12.00 -11.33 -21.71
N GLY A 190 13.23 -10.86 -21.93
CA GLY A 190 14.07 -10.19 -20.93
C GLY A 190 13.62 -8.75 -20.64
N GLU A 191 12.38 -8.55 -20.21
CA GLU A 191 11.95 -7.24 -19.71
C GLU A 191 12.39 -7.07 -18.24
N VAL A 192 13.14 -6.00 -17.99
CA VAL A 192 13.66 -5.61 -16.66
C VAL A 192 12.56 -5.56 -15.60
N GLU A 193 11.35 -5.15 -15.97
CA GLU A 193 10.21 -5.05 -15.06
C GLU A 193 9.68 -6.42 -14.62
N GLY A 194 9.62 -7.39 -15.54
CA GLY A 194 9.24 -8.76 -15.22
C GLY A 194 10.20 -9.38 -14.21
N TRP A 195 11.50 -9.14 -14.38
CA TRP A 195 12.53 -9.54 -13.41
C TRP A 195 12.34 -8.91 -12.04
N ARG A 196 11.98 -7.62 -11.98
CA ARG A 196 11.71 -6.91 -10.73
C ARG A 196 10.53 -7.53 -9.97
N VAL A 197 9.44 -7.86 -10.66
CA VAL A 197 8.28 -8.53 -10.06
C VAL A 197 8.65 -9.91 -9.53
N LEU A 198 9.42 -10.70 -10.29
CA LEU A 198 9.87 -12.03 -9.87
C LEU A 198 10.76 -11.99 -8.62
N ARG A 199 11.72 -11.06 -8.59
CA ARG A 199 12.57 -10.82 -7.43
C ARG A 199 11.72 -10.42 -6.23
N ARG A 200 10.82 -9.46 -6.41
CA ARG A 200 9.95 -8.99 -5.33
C ARG A 200 9.05 -10.09 -4.78
N ARG A 201 8.49 -10.95 -5.64
CA ARG A 201 7.72 -12.12 -5.21
C ARG A 201 8.56 -13.05 -4.35
N TRP A 202 9.82 -13.31 -4.71
CA TRP A 202 10.71 -14.13 -3.90
C TRP A 202 11.04 -13.50 -2.54
N GLU A 203 11.25 -12.18 -2.49
CA GLU A 203 11.42 -11.45 -1.22
C GLU A 203 10.17 -11.58 -0.33
N VAL A 204 8.98 -11.42 -0.91
CA VAL A 204 7.71 -11.60 -0.20
C VAL A 204 7.53 -13.04 0.28
N VAL A 205 7.93 -14.06 -0.49
CA VAL A 205 7.94 -15.46 -0.03
C VAL A 205 8.76 -15.57 1.25
N GLY A 206 9.95 -14.96 1.31
CA GLY A 206 10.80 -14.96 2.50
C GLY A 206 10.09 -14.36 3.71
N VAL A 207 9.52 -13.16 3.57
CA VAL A 207 8.78 -12.49 4.65
C VAL A 207 7.59 -13.33 5.13
N VAL A 208 6.79 -13.88 4.21
CA VAL A 208 5.63 -14.70 4.57
C VAL A 208 6.05 -16.02 5.21
N ALA A 209 7.17 -16.63 4.77
CA ALA A 209 7.69 -17.89 5.32
C ALA A 209 8.15 -17.79 6.78
N GLU A 210 8.57 -16.60 7.22
CA GLU A 210 8.93 -16.31 8.61
C GLU A 210 7.71 -16.17 9.52
N LYS A 211 6.57 -15.74 8.96
CA LYS A 211 5.35 -15.45 9.72
C LYS A 211 4.36 -16.62 9.72
N VAL A 212 4.25 -17.32 8.59
CA VAL A 212 3.31 -18.43 8.43
C VAL A 212 3.92 -19.72 8.96
N GLY A 213 3.23 -20.37 9.89
CA GLY A 213 3.60 -21.66 10.46
C GLY A 213 3.08 -22.88 9.67
N GLY A 214 3.34 -24.07 10.22
CA GLY A 214 2.82 -25.35 9.71
C GLY A 214 3.27 -25.69 8.28
N ARG A 215 2.44 -26.49 7.59
CA ARG A 215 2.73 -27.00 6.23
C ARG A 215 2.95 -25.89 5.21
N TRP A 216 2.22 -24.78 5.33
CA TRP A 216 2.42 -23.63 4.44
C TRP A 216 3.77 -22.95 4.68
N GLY A 217 4.14 -22.72 5.95
CA GLY A 217 5.45 -22.19 6.31
C GLY A 217 6.60 -23.05 5.81
N GLU A 218 6.49 -24.38 5.93
CA GLU A 218 7.49 -25.32 5.41
C GLU A 218 7.66 -25.21 3.90
N ARG A 219 6.56 -25.23 3.13
CA ARG A 219 6.60 -25.12 1.66
C ARG A 219 7.14 -23.77 1.20
N LEU A 220 6.80 -22.68 1.89
CA LEU A 220 7.34 -21.35 1.59
C LEU A 220 8.83 -21.26 1.90
N ARG A 221 9.29 -21.83 3.02
CA ARG A 221 10.73 -21.89 3.34
C ARG A 221 11.50 -22.74 2.34
N GLU A 222 10.95 -23.89 1.95
CA GLU A 222 11.52 -24.73 0.89
C GLU A 222 11.61 -23.95 -0.42
N ARG A 223 10.54 -23.25 -0.82
CA ARG A 223 10.53 -22.42 -2.02
C ARG A 223 11.55 -21.28 -1.95
N TYR A 224 11.64 -20.61 -0.81
CA TYR A 224 12.61 -19.53 -0.58
C TYR A 224 14.04 -20.05 -0.73
N ARG A 225 14.36 -21.18 -0.09
CA ARG A 225 15.67 -21.86 -0.19
C ARG A 225 15.96 -22.37 -1.60
N ALA A 226 15.00 -22.99 -2.28
CA ALA A 226 15.17 -23.46 -3.66
C ALA A 226 15.47 -22.30 -4.62
N GLY A 227 14.90 -21.11 -4.38
CA GLY A 227 15.26 -19.89 -5.12
C GLY A 227 16.73 -19.47 -4.97
N VAL A 228 17.36 -19.80 -3.83
CA VAL A 228 18.79 -19.58 -3.55
C VAL A 228 19.65 -20.73 -4.10
N VAL A 229 19.18 -21.98 -4.02
CA VAL A 229 19.97 -23.19 -4.29
C VAL A 229 19.89 -23.66 -5.76
N GLU A 230 18.74 -23.58 -6.43
CA GLU A 230 18.62 -23.94 -7.86
C GLU A 230 19.14 -22.84 -8.80
N ARG A 231 19.48 -21.66 -8.25
CA ARG A 231 20.10 -20.55 -8.98
C ARG A 231 21.27 -19.99 -8.20
N GLY A 232 22.41 -20.68 -8.19
CA GLY A 232 23.71 -20.05 -7.96
C GLY A 232 24.09 -19.02 -9.05
N ALA A 233 23.15 -18.16 -9.47
CA ALA A 233 23.21 -17.29 -10.65
C ALA A 233 22.73 -15.86 -10.33
N TRP A 234 22.93 -15.42 -9.07
CA TRP A 234 22.62 -14.05 -8.63
C TRP A 234 23.89 -13.17 -8.51
N GLU A 235 25.08 -13.75 -8.69
CA GLU A 235 26.35 -13.04 -8.93
C GLU A 235 27.00 -13.65 -10.18
N GLY A 236 27.05 -12.90 -11.27
CA GLY A 236 27.54 -13.39 -12.56
C GLY A 236 27.51 -12.33 -13.65
N GLY A 237 27.72 -11.07 -13.28
CA GLY A 237 28.42 -10.15 -14.17
C GLY A 237 29.90 -10.44 -13.99
N GLU A 238 30.55 -10.92 -15.06
CA GLU A 238 32.00 -11.13 -15.19
C GLU A 238 32.66 -12.16 -14.26
N VAL A 239 32.77 -13.41 -14.71
CA VAL A 239 34.09 -14.05 -14.78
C VAL A 239 34.15 -14.86 -16.08
N ALA A 240 34.97 -14.39 -17.01
CA ALA A 240 35.48 -15.21 -18.08
C ALA A 240 36.30 -16.37 -17.47
N THR A 241 35.75 -17.58 -17.41
CA THR A 241 36.60 -18.78 -17.42
C THR A 241 36.80 -19.17 -18.86
N MET A 242 37.87 -18.58 -19.39
CA MET A 242 38.61 -18.99 -20.57
C MET A 242 38.89 -20.50 -20.51
N GLU A 243 38.80 -21.13 -21.67
CA GLU A 243 39.14 -22.52 -21.94
C GLU A 243 40.45 -22.96 -21.27
N MET A 244 40.45 -24.16 -20.69
CA MET A 244 41.58 -25.10 -20.69
C MET A 244 41.04 -26.53 -20.74
#